data_AF-A0AAV5JB56-F1
#
_entry.id   AF-A0AAV5JB56-F1
#
_cell.length_a   1.000
_cell.length_b   1.000
_cell.length_c   1.000
_cell.angle_alpha   90.00
_cell.angle_beta   90.00
_cell.angle_gamma   90.00
#
_symmetry.space_group_name_H-M   'P 1'
#
loop_
_entity.id
_entity.type
_entity.pdbx_description
1 polymer ?
#
loop_
_entity_poly.entity_id
_entity_poly.type
_entity_poly.pdbx_seq_one_letter_code
_entity_poly.pdbx_strand_id
1 'polypeptide(L)'
;MIFEALTNIKDADGADISAIVSYIEQRHEVEVQPNFRRSISSRLRRLVSQGKLEKVQNCYKLKKDTVLGVKTPPKQKDRVRQPQVAAVTSSVETVEEAANAAAYRVAEAENKSFLAAEAVKEAERISKMAEDTESMLQLVKEIFEQCSRGEIVLLA
;
A
#
# COMPACT_ATOMS: atom_id res chain seq x y z
N MET A 1 2.77 11.54 10.87
CA MET A 1 1.46 11.75 10.21
C MET A 1 0.28 11.13 10.97
N ILE A 2 -0.27 9.94 10.67
CA ILE A 2 -1.51 9.46 11.35
C ILE A 2 -1.32 9.26 12.85
N PHE A 3 -0.30 8.52 13.27
CA PHE A 3 -0.02 8.28 14.70
C PHE A 3 0.30 9.57 15.47
N GLU A 4 0.98 10.49 14.81
CA GLU A 4 1.31 11.81 15.34
C GLU A 4 0.07 12.69 15.49
N ALA A 5 -0.84 12.67 14.52
CA ALA A 5 -2.15 13.32 14.62
C ALA A 5 -2.93 12.77 15.83
N LEU A 6 -3.00 11.44 15.95
CA LEU A 6 -3.68 10.77 17.06
C LEU A 6 -3.02 11.01 18.43
N THR A 7 -1.71 11.31 18.46
CA THR A 7 -0.99 11.63 19.71
C THR A 7 -1.20 13.08 20.13
N ASN A 8 -1.37 13.99 19.16
CA ASN A 8 -1.53 15.43 19.41
C ASN A 8 -3.00 15.85 19.58
N ILE A 9 -3.95 15.15 18.97
CA ILE A 9 -5.39 15.38 19.14
C ILE A 9 -5.83 14.74 20.47
N LYS A 10 -6.02 15.57 21.49
CA LYS A 10 -6.37 15.14 22.87
C LYS A 10 -7.89 14.96 23.07
N ASP A 11 -8.53 14.19 22.21
CA ASP A 11 -9.95 13.87 22.38
C ASP A 11 -10.12 12.57 23.17
N ALA A 12 -11.01 12.61 24.17
CA ALA A 12 -11.29 11.49 25.06
C ALA A 12 -11.80 10.26 24.29
N ASP A 13 -12.43 10.45 23.13
CA ASP A 13 -13.00 9.43 22.24
C ASP A 13 -12.13 9.12 21.00
N GLY A 14 -10.99 9.79 20.86
CA GLY A 14 -10.09 9.68 19.70
C GLY A 14 -10.41 10.68 18.60
N ALA A 15 -9.74 10.55 17.46
CA ALA A 15 -9.91 11.47 16.34
C ALA A 15 -10.70 10.84 15.20
N ASP A 16 -11.62 11.59 14.61
CA ASP A 16 -12.32 11.17 13.40
C ASP A 16 -11.44 11.36 12.15
N ILE A 17 -11.89 10.84 11.00
CA ILE A 17 -11.14 10.93 9.74
C ILE A 17 -10.91 12.40 9.37
N SER A 18 -11.89 13.27 9.62
CA SER A 18 -11.80 14.68 9.25
C SER A 18 -10.75 15.41 10.07
N ALA A 19 -10.72 15.21 11.40
CA ALA A 19 -9.71 15.79 12.28
C ALA A 19 -8.29 15.31 11.96
N ILE A 20 -8.12 14.03 11.63
CA ILE A 20 -6.82 13.48 11.23
C ILE A 20 -6.35 14.10 9.92
N VAL A 21 -7.25 14.23 8.93
CA VAL A 21 -6.93 14.84 7.63
C VAL A 21 -6.54 16.31 7.82
N SER A 22 -7.36 17.09 8.53
CA SER A 22 -7.09 18.51 8.77
C SER A 22 -5.81 18.75 9.58
N TYR A 23 -5.50 17.90 10.55
CA TYR A 23 -4.24 18.00 11.30
C TYR A 23 -3.02 17.80 10.37
N ILE A 24 -3.09 16.83 9.46
CA ILE A 24 -1.98 16.52 8.55
C ILE A 24 -1.83 17.63 7.49
N GLU A 25 -2.94 18.17 6.98
CA GLU A 25 -2.97 19.28 6.02
C GLU A 25 -2.40 20.59 6.59
N GLN A 26 -2.57 20.86 7.89
CA GLN A 26 -2.04 22.07 8.53
C GLN A 26 -0.56 21.97 8.90
N ARG A 27 -0.06 20.78 9.21
CA ARG A 27 1.31 20.56 9.71
C ARG A 27 2.34 20.31 8.62
N HIS A 28 1.90 19.71 7.53
CA HIS A 28 2.70 19.52 6.35
C HIS A 28 1.93 20.21 5.24
N GLU A 29 2.58 21.12 4.50
CA GLU A 29 2.08 21.70 3.25
C GLU A 29 1.93 20.60 2.18
N VAL A 30 1.10 19.60 2.47
CA VAL A 30 0.75 18.53 1.56
C VAL A 30 -0.25 19.18 0.63
N GLU A 31 0.20 19.54 -0.57
CA GLU A 31 -0.68 19.78 -1.69
C GLU A 31 -1.77 18.71 -1.66
N VAL A 32 -3.02 19.14 -1.49
CA VAL A 32 -4.16 18.27 -1.23
C VAL A 32 -4.36 17.38 -2.46
N GLN A 33 -3.67 16.24 -2.46
CA GLN A 33 -3.81 15.27 -3.53
C GLN A 33 -5.28 14.84 -3.56
N PRO A 34 -5.91 14.74 -4.75
CA PRO A 34 -7.36 14.53 -4.87
C PRO A 34 -7.89 13.26 -4.19
N ASN A 35 -7.00 12.34 -3.81
CA ASN A 35 -7.34 11.08 -3.13
C ASN A 35 -6.81 10.98 -1.69
N PHE A 36 -6.36 12.08 -1.08
CA PHE A 36 -5.72 12.05 0.24
C PHE A 36 -6.64 11.46 1.31
N ARG A 37 -7.89 11.95 1.41
CA ARG A 37 -8.90 11.42 2.35
C ARG A 37 -9.17 9.93 2.17
N ARG A 38 -9.24 9.46 0.91
CA ARG A 38 -9.42 8.03 0.60
C ARG A 38 -8.20 7.21 1.03
N SER A 39 -6.99 7.73 0.84
CA SER A 39 -5.74 7.08 1.24
C SER A 39 -5.62 6.97 2.77
N ILE A 40 -5.99 8.01 3.51
CA ILE A 40 -6.03 8.00 4.98
C ILE A 40 -7.06 6.99 5.48
N SER A 41 -8.25 6.95 4.86
CA SER A 41 -9.32 6.00 5.23
C SER A 41 -8.89 4.53 5.06
N SER A 42 -8.21 4.23 3.95
CA SER A 42 -7.66 2.88 3.69
C SER A 42 -6.57 2.51 4.71
N ARG A 43 -5.65 3.44 4.99
CA ARG A 43 -4.57 3.24 5.97
C ARG A 43 -5.12 3.05 7.39
N LEU A 44 -6.11 3.83 7.81
CA LEU A 44 -6.77 3.68 9.11
C LEU A 44 -7.44 2.31 9.26
N ARG A 45 -8.20 1.86 8.26
CA ARG A 45 -8.81 0.53 8.26
C ARG A 45 -7.74 -0.56 8.42
N ARG A 46 -6.64 -0.46 7.68
CA ARG A 46 -5.52 -1.41 7.79
C ARG A 46 -4.89 -1.41 9.17
N LEU A 47 -4.70 -0.24 9.79
CA LEU A 47 -4.11 -0.12 11.13
C LEU A 47 -5.02 -0.66 12.23
N VAL A 48 -6.34 -0.58 12.04
CA VAL A 48 -7.33 -1.23 12.92
C VAL A 48 -7.24 -2.75 12.79
N SER A 49 -7.22 -3.30 11.57
CA SER A 49 -7.06 -4.75 11.36
C SER A 49 -5.71 -5.29 11.87
N GLN A 50 -4.66 -4.45 11.90
CA GLN A 50 -3.37 -4.79 12.49
C GLN A 50 -3.36 -4.72 14.03
N GLY A 51 -4.46 -4.31 14.65
CA GLY A 51 -4.57 -4.14 16.10
C GLY A 51 -3.75 -2.98 16.66
N LYS A 52 -3.26 -2.06 15.83
CA LYS A 52 -2.47 -0.89 16.26
C LYS A 52 -3.36 0.30 16.64
N LEU A 53 -4.53 0.38 16.01
CA LEU A 53 -5.56 1.35 16.30
C LEU A 53 -6.84 0.63 16.71
N GLU A 54 -7.63 1.31 17.53
CA GLU A 54 -8.99 0.90 17.88
C GLU A 54 -9.98 1.89 17.23
N LYS A 55 -11.04 1.38 16.62
CA LYS A 55 -12.12 2.20 16.09
C LYS A 55 -13.25 2.26 17.12
N VAL A 56 -13.44 3.42 17.73
CA VAL A 56 -14.52 3.69 18.67
C VAL A 56 -15.58 4.51 17.94
N GLN A 57 -16.70 3.89 17.59
CA GLN A 57 -17.73 4.49 16.74
C GLN A 57 -17.16 5.02 15.40
N ASN A 58 -17.02 6.33 15.26
CA ASN A 58 -16.47 7.01 14.08
C ASN A 58 -15.04 7.54 14.28
N CYS A 59 -14.49 7.38 15.48
CA CYS A 59 -13.18 7.88 15.87
C CYS A 59 -12.14 6.75 15.96
N TYR A 60 -10.88 7.12 15.78
CA TYR A 60 -9.74 6.21 15.86
C TYR A 60 -8.87 6.59 17.05
N LYS A 61 -8.42 5.58 17.80
CA LYS A 61 -7.57 5.73 18.98
C LYS A 61 -6.35 4.84 18.88
N LEU A 62 -5.25 5.28 19.50
CA LEU A 62 -4.08 4.44 19.66
C LEU A 62 -4.38 3.33 20.66
N LYS A 63 -4.14 2.08 20.29
CA LYS A 63 -4.21 0.98 21.25
C LYS A 63 -3.03 1.14 22.22
N LYS A 64 -3.32 1.49 23.48
CA LYS A 64 -2.29 1.46 24.52
C LYS A 64 -1.99 0.00 24.81
N ASP A 65 -0.84 -0.48 24.33
CA ASP A 65 -0.24 -1.70 24.86
C ASP A 65 0.12 -1.42 26.31
N THR A 66 -0.78 -1.78 27.22
CA THR A 66 -0.56 -1.73 28.66
C THR A 66 0.48 -2.80 29.02
N VAL A 67 1.75 -2.50 28.79
CA VAL A 67 2.84 -3.16 29.51
C VAL A 67 2.77 -2.64 30.94
N LEU A 68 2.08 -3.39 31.81
CA LEU A 68 2.41 -3.60 33.23
C LEU A 68 1.32 -4.49 33.86
N GLY A 69 1.63 -5.78 33.97
CA GLY A 69 0.76 -6.76 34.59
C GLY A 69 1.30 -8.17 34.39
N VAL A 70 2.51 -8.40 34.92
CA VAL A 70 3.11 -9.73 35.13
C VAL A 70 2.02 -10.76 35.47
N LYS A 71 1.86 -11.81 34.65
CA LYS A 71 2.12 -13.21 35.03
C LYS A 71 2.29 -14.08 33.78
N THR A 72 3.44 -14.72 33.75
CA THR A 72 3.91 -15.78 32.87
C THR A 72 3.08 -17.08 33.02
N PRO A 73 3.25 -18.06 32.12
CA PRO A 73 2.20 -18.96 31.63
C PRO A 73 2.09 -20.26 32.44
N PRO A 74 1.13 -21.14 32.08
CA PRO A 74 1.53 -22.52 31.91
C PRO A 74 1.06 -23.11 30.58
N LYS A 75 2.05 -23.59 29.82
CA LYS A 75 1.88 -24.69 28.87
C LYS A 75 1.34 -25.91 29.60
N GLN A 76 0.36 -26.53 28.94
CA GLN A 76 -0.06 -27.92 28.99
C GLN A 76 0.73 -28.86 29.91
N LYS A 77 0.01 -29.48 30.85
CA LYS A 77 0.22 -30.88 31.21
C LYS A 77 -1.14 -31.56 31.41
N ASP A 78 -1.52 -32.26 30.35
CA ASP A 78 -2.25 -33.52 30.32
C ASP A 78 -2.82 -34.03 31.66
N ARG A 79 -4.15 -34.02 31.83
CA ARG A 79 -4.99 -35.23 31.97
C ARG A 79 -6.40 -34.96 32.50
N VAL A 80 -7.36 -35.38 31.66
CA VAL A 80 -8.57 -36.17 32.00
C VAL A 80 -9.88 -35.42 32.36
N ARG A 81 -10.82 -35.57 31.40
CA ARG A 81 -12.30 -35.68 31.46
C ARG A 81 -13.17 -34.41 31.52
N GLN A 82 -13.57 -33.96 30.32
CA GLN A 82 -14.93 -33.70 29.76
C GLN A 82 -16.14 -33.45 30.68
N PRO A 83 -17.27 -32.87 30.18
CA PRO A 83 -17.55 -32.28 28.85
C PRO A 83 -18.02 -30.81 28.96
N GLN A 84 -17.94 -29.97 27.92
CA GLN A 84 -19.14 -29.47 27.21
C GLN A 84 -18.74 -28.41 26.16
N VAL A 85 -19.05 -28.70 24.89
CA VAL A 85 -19.53 -27.79 23.81
C VAL A 85 -19.36 -26.27 24.01
N ALA A 86 -18.19 -25.71 23.66
CA ALA A 86 -18.05 -24.28 23.33
C ALA A 86 -16.77 -23.93 22.52
N ALA A 87 -15.99 -24.91 22.08
CA ALA A 87 -14.65 -24.65 21.51
C ALA A 87 -14.59 -24.66 19.98
N VAL A 88 -15.72 -24.81 19.27
CA VAL A 88 -15.74 -24.88 17.81
C VAL A 88 -15.83 -23.50 17.17
N THR A 89 -16.33 -22.48 17.88
CA THR A 89 -16.58 -21.16 17.30
C THR A 89 -15.35 -20.25 17.29
N SER A 90 -14.44 -20.34 18.27
CA SER A 90 -13.27 -19.45 18.33
C SER A 90 -12.14 -19.82 17.36
N SER A 91 -12.04 -21.10 16.95
CA SER A 91 -11.08 -21.54 15.94
C SER A 91 -11.50 -21.18 14.51
N VAL A 92 -12.81 -21.07 14.24
CA VAL A 92 -13.34 -20.76 12.91
C VAL A 92 -13.19 -19.28 12.59
N GLU A 93 -13.45 -18.38 13.56
CA GLU A 93 -13.27 -16.93 13.38
C GLU A 93 -11.82 -16.57 13.00
N THR A 94 -10.83 -17.22 13.61
CA THR A 94 -9.42 -16.97 13.28
C THR A 94 -8.97 -17.51 11.91
N VAL A 95 -9.59 -18.58 11.42
CA VAL A 95 -9.27 -19.17 10.11
C VAL A 95 -9.95 -18.37 8.98
N GLU A 96 -11.17 -17.90 9.21
CA GLU A 96 -11.89 -17.03 8.27
C GLU A 96 -11.19 -15.66 8.12
N GLU A 97 -10.76 -15.05 9.22
CA GLU A 97 -10.00 -13.79 9.18
C GLU A 97 -8.67 -13.96 8.42
N ALA A 98 -7.98 -15.09 8.62
CA ALA A 98 -6.75 -15.43 7.91
C ALA A 98 -7.00 -15.67 6.41
N ALA A 99 -8.10 -16.34 6.05
CA ALA A 99 -8.49 -16.56 4.66
C ALA A 99 -8.82 -15.23 3.96
N ASN A 100 -9.57 -14.34 4.61
CA ASN A 100 -9.88 -13.01 4.08
C ASN A 100 -8.63 -12.14 3.89
N ALA A 101 -7.69 -12.19 4.85
CA ALA A 101 -6.42 -11.50 4.74
C ALA A 101 -5.57 -12.05 3.58
N ALA A 102 -5.56 -13.38 3.38
CA ALA A 102 -4.87 -14.02 2.27
C ALA A 102 -5.49 -13.64 0.92
N ALA A 103 -6.83 -13.68 0.79
CA ALA A 103 -7.53 -13.27 -0.43
C ALA A 103 -7.25 -11.81 -0.80
N TYR A 104 -7.26 -10.90 0.18
CA TYR A 104 -6.92 -9.49 -0.06
C TYR A 104 -5.46 -9.32 -0.52
N ARG A 105 -4.53 -10.07 0.08
CA ARG A 105 -3.10 -10.06 -0.29
C ARG A 105 -2.90 -10.55 -1.72
N VAL A 106 -3.60 -11.61 -2.12
CA VAL A 106 -3.56 -12.14 -3.48
C VAL A 106 -4.11 -11.12 -4.48
N ALA A 107 -5.28 -10.54 -4.22
CA ALA A 107 -5.85 -9.51 -5.08
C ALA A 107 -4.94 -8.27 -5.22
N GLU A 108 -4.30 -7.84 -4.12
CA GLU A 108 -3.34 -6.74 -4.15
C GLU A 108 -2.09 -7.08 -4.99
N ALA A 109 -1.59 -8.31 -4.87
CA ALA A 109 -0.44 -8.79 -5.62
C ALA A 109 -0.75 -8.90 -7.13
N GLU A 110 -1.90 -9.48 -7.49
CA GLU A 110 -2.36 -9.59 -8.87
C GLU A 110 -2.55 -8.23 -9.53
N ASN A 111 -3.20 -7.28 -8.83
CA ASN A 111 -3.37 -5.93 -9.34
C ASN A 111 -2.03 -5.22 -9.57
N LYS A 112 -1.07 -5.36 -8.64
CA LYS A 112 0.29 -4.80 -8.83
C LYS A 112 1.02 -5.46 -9.98
N SER A 113 0.89 -6.78 -10.13
CA SER A 113 1.50 -7.51 -11.24
C SER A 113 0.93 -7.06 -12.58
N PHE A 114 -0.38 -6.84 -12.67
CA PHE A 114 -1.03 -6.33 -13.88
C PHE A 114 -0.53 -4.94 -14.25
N LEU A 115 -0.48 -4.01 -13.28
CA LEU A 115 0.03 -2.67 -13.52
C LEU A 115 1.51 -2.67 -13.94
N ALA A 116 2.33 -3.54 -13.33
CA ALA A 116 3.73 -3.69 -13.72
C ALA A 116 3.87 -4.23 -15.16
N ALA A 117 3.06 -5.22 -15.54
CA ALA A 117 3.07 -5.77 -16.89
C ALA A 117 2.66 -4.73 -17.95
N GLU A 118 1.61 -3.95 -17.69
CA GLU A 118 1.20 -2.86 -18.58
C GLU A 118 2.27 -1.77 -18.70
N ALA A 119 2.93 -1.42 -17.58
CA ALA A 119 4.02 -0.45 -17.60
C ALA A 119 5.23 -0.94 -18.42
N VAL A 120 5.59 -2.23 -18.32
CA VAL A 120 6.66 -2.83 -19.13
C VAL A 120 6.30 -2.82 -20.61
N LYS A 121 5.07 -3.21 -20.96
CA LYS A 121 4.60 -3.19 -22.35
C LYS A 121 4.67 -1.79 -22.97
N GLU A 122 4.28 -0.76 -22.23
CA GLU A 122 4.39 0.62 -22.71
C GLU A 122 5.85 1.08 -22.80
N ALA A 123 6.70 0.71 -21.84
CA ALA A 123 8.13 1.00 -21.89
C ALA A 123 8.82 0.34 -23.09
N GLU A 124 8.50 -0.91 -23.41
CA GLU A 124 9.00 -1.62 -24.60
C GLU A 124 8.56 -0.92 -25.89
N ARG A 125 7.29 -0.49 -25.96
CA ARG A 125 6.77 0.28 -27.10
C ARG A 125 7.55 1.59 -27.30
N ILE A 126 7.81 2.31 -26.21
CA ILE A 126 8.59 3.56 -26.24
C ILE A 126 10.05 3.29 -26.61
N SER A 127 10.67 2.24 -26.07
CA SER A 127 12.05 1.84 -26.38
C SER A 127 12.21 1.58 -27.88
N LYS A 128 11.29 0.81 -28.46
CA LYS A 128 11.31 0.52 -29.90
C LYS A 128 11.22 1.79 -30.75
N MET A 129 10.32 2.71 -30.39
CA MET A 129 10.23 3.99 -31.10
C MET A 129 11.50 4.84 -30.95
N ALA A 130 12.15 4.80 -29.80
CA ALA A 130 13.41 5.50 -29.57
C ALA A 130 14.53 4.90 -30.43
N GLU A 131 14.65 3.58 -30.50
CA GLU A 131 15.61 2.86 -31.35
C GLU A 131 15.39 3.17 -32.85
N ASP A 132 14.14 3.14 -33.32
CA ASP A 132 13.79 3.50 -34.70
C ASP A 132 14.19 4.95 -35.00
N THR A 133 13.95 5.88 -34.05
CA THR A 133 14.32 7.29 -34.20
C THR A 133 15.84 7.49 -34.21
N GLU A 134 16.57 6.77 -33.36
CA GLU A 134 18.03 6.82 -33.31
C GLU A 134 18.64 6.28 -34.60
N SER A 135 18.11 5.18 -35.14
CA SER A 135 18.52 4.61 -36.43
C SER A 135 18.32 5.60 -37.58
N MET A 136 17.15 6.24 -37.65
CA MET A 136 16.86 7.28 -38.64
C MET A 136 17.79 8.49 -38.50
N LEU A 137 18.05 8.94 -37.26
CA LEU A 137 18.97 10.04 -37.02
C LEU A 137 20.39 9.68 -37.46
N GLN A 138 20.83 8.45 -37.20
CA GLN A 138 22.15 7.96 -37.60
C GLN A 138 22.29 7.93 -39.13
N LEU A 139 21.25 7.45 -39.83
CA LEU A 139 21.21 7.48 -41.30
C LEU A 139 21.31 8.91 -41.84
N VAL A 140 20.54 9.85 -41.28
CA VAL A 140 20.58 11.25 -41.71
C VAL A 140 21.95 11.88 -41.47
N LYS A 141 22.59 11.59 -40.34
CA LYS A 141 23.96 12.05 -40.06
C LYS A 141 24.96 11.51 -41.08
N GLU A 142 24.85 10.24 -41.43
CA GLU A 142 25.74 9.61 -42.41
C GLU A 142 25.56 10.23 -43.81
N ILE A 143 24.32 10.45 -44.25
CA ILE A 143 24.01 11.15 -45.50
C ILE A 143 24.59 12.57 -45.48
N PHE A 144 24.38 13.31 -44.39
CA PHE A 144 24.90 14.66 -44.25
C PHE A 144 26.43 14.71 -44.36
N GLU A 145 27.11 13.77 -43.72
CA GLU A 145 28.56 13.64 -43.78
C GLU A 145 29.08 13.32 -45.19
N GLN A 146 28.43 12.40 -45.91
CA GLN A 146 28.76 12.07 -47.30
C GLN A 146 28.56 13.28 -48.23
N CYS A 147 27.41 13.96 -48.12
CA CYS A 147 27.15 15.18 -48.88
C CYS A 147 28.18 16.29 -48.58
N SER A 148 28.61 16.42 -47.32
CA SER A 148 29.63 17.41 -46.91
C SER A 148 31.00 17.13 -47.53
N ARG A 149 31.27 15.87 -47.91
CA ARG A 149 32.46 15.47 -48.68
C ARG A 149 32.29 15.59 -50.19
N GLY A 150 31.12 16.04 -50.67
CA GLY A 150 30.80 16.15 -52.09
C GLY A 150 30.41 14.82 -52.76
N GLU A 151 30.14 13.78 -51.96
CA GLU A 151 29.67 12.48 -52.45
C GLU A 151 28.17 12.57 -52.84
N ILE A 152 27.79 11.88 -53.91
CA ILE A 152 26.38 11.82 -54.35
C ILE A 152 25.71 10.63 -53.67
N VAL A 153 24.71 10.90 -52.83
CA VAL A 153 23.92 9.86 -52.14
C VAL A 153 22.61 9.61 -52.89
N LEU A 154 22.38 8.36 -53.30
CA LEU A 154 21.12 7.92 -53.89
C LEU A 154 20.24 7.28 -52.82
N LEU A 155 19.08 7.89 -52.55
CA LEU A 155 18.06 7.36 -51.66
C LEU A 155 17.12 6.45 -52.48
N ALA A 156 16.91 5.23 -52.00
CA ALA A 156 15.99 4.25 -52.60
C ALA A 156 14.60 4.32 -51.99
#